data_AF-A0A9W7TH28-F1
#
_entry.id   AF-A0A9W7TH28-F1
#
_cell.length_a   1.000
_cell.length_b   1.000
_cell.length_c   1.000
_cell.angle_alpha   90.00
_cell.angle_beta   90.00
_cell.angle_gamma   90.00
#
_symmetry.space_group_name_H-M   'P 1'
#
loop_
_entity.id
_entity.type
_entity.pdbx_description
1 polymer ?
#
loop_
_entity_poly.entity_id
_entity_poly.type
_entity_poly.pdbx_seq_one_letter_code
_entity_poly.pdbx_strand_id
1 'polypeptide(L)'
;MSLEPYREVITNMILEHKTHSDIAEHLSQLGAGRGYSVRSVRRFCASHGLRREVSDTHLEIAVSTAVQEAGPTYGRKMMTGYLAAKGIRAAESRVGRALQTIHRPYHEMRCSGARNLNPIPYRTQTPFRPKRKAGHVWSYTCPSN
;
A
#
# COMPACT_ATOMS: atom_id res chain seq x y z
N MET A 1 -12.43 -10.07 30.23
CA MET A 1 -13.52 -9.09 30.05
C MET A 1 -13.91 -9.07 28.59
N SER A 2 -15.21 -9.20 28.32
CA SER A 2 -15.74 -9.30 26.97
C SER A 2 -16.01 -7.91 26.40
N LEU A 3 -15.68 -7.69 25.13
CA LEU A 3 -16.00 -6.47 24.39
C LEU A 3 -17.39 -6.52 23.72
N GLU A 4 -18.11 -7.64 23.86
CA GLU A 4 -19.46 -7.84 23.29
C GLU A 4 -20.46 -6.73 23.62
N PRO A 5 -20.54 -6.19 24.85
CA PRO A 5 -21.50 -5.13 25.18
C PRO A 5 -21.30 -3.84 24.37
N TYR A 6 -20.07 -3.62 23.88
CA TYR A 6 -19.70 -2.43 23.13
C TYR A 6 -19.61 -2.68 21.62
N ARG A 7 -20.10 -3.83 21.14
CA ARG A 7 -20.00 -4.21 19.73
C ARG A 7 -20.56 -3.15 18.80
N GLU A 8 -21.75 -2.62 19.10
CA GLU A 8 -22.40 -1.60 18.27
C GLU A 8 -21.62 -0.28 18.21
N VAL A 9 -21.08 0.14 19.36
CA VAL A 9 -20.20 1.32 19.44
C VAL A 9 -18.95 1.11 18.61
N ILE A 10 -18.31 -0.05 18.72
CA ILE A 10 -17.11 -0.40 17.94
C ILE A 10 -17.43 -0.41 16.45
N THR A 11 -18.56 -0.98 16.02
CA THR A 11 -18.95 -1.00 14.60
C THR A 11 -19.21 0.40 14.07
N ASN A 12 -19.93 1.24 14.81
CA ASN A 12 -20.20 2.62 14.39
C ASN A 12 -18.90 3.43 14.27
N MET A 13 -17.98 3.30 15.22
CA MET A 13 -16.67 3.97 15.14
C MET A 13 -15.81 3.47 13.97
N ILE A 14 -15.93 2.19 13.60
CA ILE A 14 -15.23 1.65 12.42
C ILE A 14 -15.82 2.23 11.13
N LEU A 15 -17.15 2.38 11.06
CA LEU A 15 -17.85 3.01 9.95
C LEU A 15 -17.49 4.50 9.83
N GLU A 16 -17.32 5.20 10.95
CA GLU A 16 -16.82 6.58 11.01
C GLU A 16 -15.32 6.71 10.67
N HIS A 17 -14.67 5.62 10.25
CA HIS A 17 -13.24 5.57 9.99
C HIS A 17 -12.39 6.03 11.18
N LYS A 18 -12.76 5.73 12.42
CA LYS A 18 -11.89 5.94 13.59
C LYS A 18 -10.84 4.83 13.72
N THR A 19 -9.68 5.15 14.28
CA THR A 19 -8.60 4.19 14.45
C THR A 19 -8.83 3.27 15.63
N HIS A 20 -8.16 2.11 15.66
CA HIS A 20 -8.24 1.21 16.82
C HIS A 20 -7.68 1.85 18.11
N SER A 21 -6.82 2.87 18.01
CA SER A 21 -6.39 3.69 19.15
C SER A 21 -7.54 4.55 19.67
N ASP A 22 -8.23 5.26 18.78
CA ASP A 22 -9.36 6.12 19.17
C ASP A 22 -10.50 5.28 19.77
N ILE A 23 -10.75 4.09 19.22
CA ILE A 23 -11.72 3.13 19.78
C ILE A 23 -11.30 2.68 21.18
N ALA A 24 -10.03 2.34 21.37
CA ALA A 24 -9.53 1.92 22.68
C ALA A 24 -9.62 3.05 23.71
N GLU A 25 -9.30 4.28 23.31
CA GLU A 25 -9.42 5.46 24.16
C GLU A 25 -10.87 5.74 24.55
N HIS A 26 -11.79 5.72 23.57
CA HIS A 26 -13.22 5.91 23.79
C HIS A 26 -13.81 4.83 24.71
N LEU A 27 -13.44 3.56 24.51
CA LEU A 27 -13.88 2.47 25.39
C LEU A 27 -13.28 2.58 26.80
N SER A 28 -12.04 3.07 26.90
CA SER A 28 -11.39 3.31 28.21
C SER A 28 -12.09 4.44 28.99
N GLN A 29 -12.60 5.46 28.29
CA GLN A 29 -13.39 6.54 28.89
C GLN A 29 -14.77 6.05 29.38
N LEU A 30 -15.42 5.14 28.64
CA LEU A 30 -16.73 4.57 29.00
C LEU A 30 -16.68 3.52 30.11
N GLY A 31 -15.53 2.90 30.33
CA GLY A 31 -15.35 1.85 31.33
C GLY A 31 -13.92 1.84 31.83
N ALA A 32 -13.62 2.69 32.82
CA ALA A 32 -12.31 2.94 33.42
C ALA A 32 -11.68 1.71 34.12
N GLY A 33 -11.48 0.61 33.39
CA GLY A 33 -11.00 -0.67 33.87
C GLY A 33 -10.00 -1.36 32.94
N ARG A 34 -9.35 -2.41 33.45
CA ARG A 34 -8.37 -3.22 32.70
C ARG A 34 -9.07 -4.05 31.62
N GLY A 35 -8.55 -4.01 30.38
CA GLY A 35 -9.01 -4.88 29.28
C GLY A 35 -9.36 -4.17 27.98
N TYR A 36 -9.42 -2.83 27.95
CA TYR A 36 -9.79 -2.01 26.77
C TYR A 36 -8.59 -1.46 25.99
N SER A 37 -7.51 -2.25 25.91
CA SER A 37 -6.32 -1.86 25.14
C SER A 37 -6.55 -1.89 23.62
N VAL A 38 -5.70 -1.18 22.86
CA VAL A 38 -5.65 -1.30 21.39
C VAL A 38 -5.52 -2.76 20.93
N ARG A 39 -4.84 -3.60 21.72
CA ARG A 39 -4.65 -5.03 21.38
C ARG A 39 -5.91 -5.85 21.53
N SER A 40 -6.75 -5.58 22.53
CA SER A 40 -8.03 -6.29 22.70
C SER A 40 -9.03 -5.86 21.62
N VAL A 41 -9.10 -4.56 21.30
CA VAL A 41 -9.91 -4.05 20.19
C VAL A 41 -9.48 -4.71 18.87
N ARG A 42 -8.18 -4.75 18.57
CA ARG A 42 -7.67 -5.44 17.36
C ARG A 42 -8.06 -6.91 17.31
N ARG A 43 -7.96 -7.64 18.42
CA ARG A 43 -8.34 -9.06 18.49
C ARG A 43 -9.84 -9.24 18.27
N PHE A 44 -10.66 -8.38 18.89
CA PHE A 44 -12.11 -8.40 18.75
C PHE A 44 -12.55 -8.10 17.32
N CYS A 45 -11.97 -7.07 16.69
CA CYS A 45 -12.25 -6.76 15.30
C CYS A 45 -11.85 -7.92 14.37
N ALA A 46 -10.70 -8.55 14.63
CA ALA A 46 -10.24 -9.70 13.85
C ALA A 46 -11.16 -10.92 14.01
N SER A 47 -11.66 -11.21 15.21
CA SER A 47 -12.58 -12.34 15.44
C SER A 47 -13.96 -12.10 14.84
N HIS A 48 -14.41 -10.85 14.75
CA HIS A 48 -15.72 -10.47 14.21
C HIS A 48 -15.69 -10.08 12.72
N GLY A 49 -14.54 -10.22 12.05
CA GLY A 49 -14.40 -9.81 10.65
C GLY A 49 -14.56 -8.31 10.41
N LEU A 50 -14.47 -7.49 11.46
CA LEU A 50 -14.59 -6.04 11.36
C LEU A 50 -13.29 -5.45 10.83
N ARG A 51 -13.26 -5.17 9.53
CA ARG A 51 -12.10 -4.57 8.87
C ARG A 51 -12.46 -3.17 8.40
N ARG A 52 -11.53 -2.23 8.54
CA ARG A 52 -11.58 -0.89 7.90
C ARG A 52 -11.28 -1.03 6.41
N GLU A 53 -11.97 -1.94 5.74
CA GLU A 53 -11.80 -2.17 4.31
C GLU A 53 -12.67 -1.17 3.56
N VAL A 54 -12.00 -0.36 2.75
CA VAL A 54 -12.66 0.47 1.74
C VAL A 54 -13.15 -0.46 0.65
N SER A 55 -14.38 -0.27 0.15
CA SER A 55 -14.89 -1.02 -1.00
C SER A 55 -14.03 -0.78 -2.25
N ASP A 56 -13.97 -1.75 -3.17
CA ASP A 56 -13.19 -1.57 -4.41
C ASP A 56 -13.72 -0.39 -5.23
N THR A 57 -15.04 -0.19 -5.29
CA THR A 57 -15.66 0.94 -5.98
C THR A 57 -15.25 2.30 -5.39
N HIS A 58 -15.28 2.44 -4.07
CA HIS A 58 -14.86 3.68 -3.41
C HIS A 58 -13.36 3.91 -3.55
N LEU A 59 -12.56 2.84 -3.53
CA LEU A 59 -11.12 2.93 -3.80
C LEU A 59 -10.83 3.42 -5.22
N GLU A 60 -11.54 2.90 -6.22
CA GLU A 60 -11.38 3.34 -7.62
C GLU A 60 -11.73 4.82 -7.79
N ILE A 61 -12.84 5.27 -7.20
CA ILE A 61 -13.23 6.69 -7.21
C ILE A 61 -12.12 7.55 -6.56
N ALA A 62 -11.62 7.15 -5.39
CA ALA A 62 -10.57 7.87 -4.69
C ALA A 62 -9.23 7.87 -5.44
N VAL A 63 -8.88 6.78 -6.13
CA VAL A 63 -7.69 6.73 -6.98
C VAL A 63 -7.88 7.63 -8.20
N SER A 64 -9.07 7.66 -8.81
CA SER A 64 -9.37 8.52 -9.95
C SER A 64 -9.22 9.99 -9.60
N THR A 65 -9.78 10.43 -8.48
CA THR A 65 -9.63 11.82 -8.00
C THR A 65 -8.17 12.14 -7.67
N ALA A 66 -7.46 11.23 -7.01
CA ALA A 66 -6.04 11.40 -6.71
C ALA A 66 -5.16 11.49 -7.97
N VAL A 67 -5.48 10.73 -9.03
CA VAL A 67 -4.78 10.83 -10.33
C VAL A 67 -5.04 12.16 -11.01
N GLN A 68 -6.25 12.71 -10.90
CA GLN A 68 -6.56 14.04 -11.43
C GLN A 68 -5.79 15.14 -10.69
N GLU A 69 -5.60 15.01 -9.38
CA GLU A 69 -4.89 16.00 -8.56
C GLU A 69 -3.36 15.90 -8.66
N ALA A 70 -2.79 14.69 -8.55
CA ALA A 70 -1.34 14.47 -8.50
C ALA A 70 -0.72 14.07 -9.86
N GLY A 71 -1.56 13.73 -10.83
CA GLY A 71 -1.17 13.24 -12.14
C GLY A 71 -0.95 11.71 -12.20
N PRO A 72 -0.95 11.12 -13.41
CA PRO A 72 -0.79 9.68 -13.60
C PRO A 72 0.63 9.20 -13.28
N THR A 73 1.57 10.11 -12.98
CA THR A 73 2.96 9.78 -12.74
C THR A 73 3.16 8.90 -11.50
N TYR A 74 2.30 9.08 -10.51
CA TYR A 74 2.38 8.41 -9.22
C TYR A 74 2.08 6.91 -9.36
N GLY A 75 3.10 6.10 -9.13
CA GLY A 75 2.94 4.65 -9.06
C GLY A 75 2.25 4.19 -7.78
N ARG A 76 1.90 2.90 -7.73
CA ARG A 76 1.18 2.26 -6.60
C ARG A 76 1.70 2.64 -5.20
N LYS A 77 3.03 2.72 -4.98
CA LYS A 77 3.61 3.10 -3.67
C LYS A 77 3.29 4.54 -3.29
N MET A 78 3.53 5.48 -4.21
CA MET A 78 3.27 6.90 -3.99
C MET A 78 1.77 7.14 -3.81
N MET A 79 0.95 6.51 -4.65
CA MET A 79 -0.50 6.64 -4.57
C MET A 79 -1.06 6.06 -3.26
N THR A 80 -0.53 4.93 -2.78
CA THR A 80 -0.92 4.38 -1.48
C THR A 80 -0.59 5.34 -0.33
N GLY A 81 0.58 5.98 -0.36
CA GLY A 81 0.96 6.99 0.62
C GLY A 81 0.07 8.23 0.56
N TYR A 82 -0.25 8.71 -0.66
CA TYR A 82 -1.12 9.85 -0.89
C TYR A 82 -2.54 9.61 -0.38
N LEU A 83 -3.13 8.44 -0.69
CA LEU A 83 -4.43 8.03 -0.18
C LEU A 83 -4.41 7.90 1.34
N ALA A 84 -3.34 7.34 1.92
CA ALA A 84 -3.19 7.22 3.36
C ALA A 84 -3.15 8.59 4.07
N ALA A 85 -2.51 9.59 3.44
CA ALA A 85 -2.52 10.98 3.93
C ALA A 85 -3.93 11.59 3.87
N LYS A 86 -4.75 11.22 2.88
CA LYS A 86 -6.19 11.55 2.80
C LYS A 86 -7.09 10.68 3.70
N GLY A 87 -6.51 9.80 4.52
CA GLY A 87 -7.26 8.92 5.44
C GLY A 87 -7.74 7.60 4.83
N ILE A 88 -7.53 7.37 3.53
CA ILE A 88 -7.94 6.17 2.81
C ILE A 88 -6.81 5.14 2.88
N ARG A 89 -7.01 4.08 3.67
CA ARG A 89 -6.04 2.98 3.77
C ARG A 89 -6.45 1.82 2.89
N ALA A 90 -5.64 1.56 1.86
CA ALA A 90 -5.80 0.42 0.96
C ALA A 90 -4.48 -0.32 0.78
N ALA A 91 -4.56 -1.61 0.42
CA ALA A 91 -3.37 -2.39 0.08
C ALA A 91 -2.76 -1.91 -1.24
N GLU A 92 -1.42 -1.86 -1.31
CA GLU A 92 -0.68 -1.43 -2.51
C GLU A 92 -1.09 -2.25 -3.76
N SER A 93 -1.42 -3.53 -3.59
CA SER A 93 -1.90 -4.41 -4.65
C SER A 93 -3.25 -3.96 -5.23
N ARG A 94 -4.20 -3.55 -4.37
CA ARG A 94 -5.52 -3.05 -4.78
C ARG A 94 -5.39 -1.70 -5.48
N VAL A 95 -4.58 -0.81 -4.94
CA VAL A 95 -4.27 0.49 -5.58
C VAL A 95 -3.60 0.27 -6.95
N GLY A 96 -2.70 -0.70 -7.07
CA GLY A 96 -2.07 -1.06 -8.34
C GLY A 96 -3.07 -1.53 -9.40
N ARG A 97 -4.05 -2.35 -9.01
CA ARG A 97 -5.14 -2.78 -9.90
C ARG A 97 -6.01 -1.60 -10.33
N ALA A 98 -6.43 -0.74 -9.39
CA ALA A 98 -7.21 0.45 -9.70
C ALA A 98 -6.47 1.38 -10.68
N LEU A 99 -5.18 1.65 -10.45
CA LEU A 99 -4.35 2.46 -11.36
C LEU A 99 -4.23 1.86 -12.76
N GLN A 100 -4.15 0.53 -12.86
CA GLN A 100 -4.12 -0.17 -14.15
C GLN A 100 -5.42 0.05 -14.93
N THR A 101 -6.56 -0.02 -14.25
CA THR A 101 -7.88 0.21 -14.84
C THR A 101 -8.06 1.68 -15.25
N ILE A 102 -7.71 2.62 -14.37
CA ILE A 102 -7.95 4.06 -14.57
C ILE A 102 -7.06 4.63 -15.68
N HIS A 103 -5.78 4.24 -15.74
CA HIS A 103 -4.83 4.83 -16.68
C HIS A 103 -3.92 3.79 -17.34
N ARG A 104 -4.54 2.94 -18.16
CA ARG A 104 -3.89 1.88 -18.95
C ARG A 104 -2.65 2.33 -19.77
N PRO A 105 -2.65 3.44 -20.53
CA PRO A 105 -1.50 3.76 -21.39
C PRO A 105 -0.22 4.08 -20.58
N TYR A 106 -0.39 4.70 -19.41
CA TYR A 106 0.75 4.98 -18.51
C TYR A 106 1.26 3.70 -17.84
N HIS A 107 0.36 2.78 -17.50
CA HIS A 107 0.74 1.47 -17.00
C HIS A 107 1.59 0.70 -18.03
N GLU A 108 1.13 0.65 -19.28
CA GLU A 108 1.86 0.00 -20.38
C GLU A 108 3.23 0.64 -20.63
N MET A 109 3.33 1.97 -20.61
CA MET A 109 4.59 2.70 -20.73
C MET A 109 5.58 2.42 -19.57
N ARG A 110 5.08 2.11 -18.36
CA ARG A 110 5.94 1.67 -17.25
C ARG A 110 6.42 0.23 -17.43
N CYS A 111 5.55 -0.65 -17.92
CA CYS A 111 5.88 -2.05 -18.18
C CYS A 111 6.88 -2.21 -19.32
N SER A 112 6.79 -1.36 -20.36
CA SER A 112 7.73 -1.38 -21.49
C SER A 112 9.15 -0.96 -21.12
N GLY A 113 9.35 -0.37 -19.93
CA GLY A 113 10.67 0.11 -19.50
C GLY A 113 11.23 1.25 -20.34
N ALA A 114 10.43 1.83 -21.25
CA ALA A 114 10.85 2.89 -22.17
C ALA A 114 11.44 4.12 -21.44
N ARG A 115 10.97 4.39 -20.21
CA ARG A 115 11.51 5.44 -19.33
C ARG A 115 12.89 5.14 -18.74
N ASN A 116 13.28 3.87 -18.66
CA ASN A 116 14.56 3.43 -18.11
C ASN A 116 15.60 3.19 -19.21
N LEU A 117 15.21 3.35 -20.48
CA LEU A 117 16.16 3.34 -21.58
C LEU A 117 16.88 4.68 -21.59
N ASN A 118 18.19 4.64 -21.38
CA ASN A 118 19.03 5.80 -21.65
C ASN A 118 18.93 6.07 -23.17
N PRO A 119 18.41 7.23 -23.61
CA PRO A 119 18.25 7.52 -25.03
C PRO A 119 19.59 7.51 -25.77
N ILE A 120 20.68 7.71 -25.04
CA ILE A 120 22.04 7.60 -25.54
C ILE A 120 22.63 6.30 -24.98
N PRO A 121 22.82 5.25 -25.80
CA PRO A 121 23.48 4.05 -25.33
C PRO A 121 24.89 4.42 -24.85
N TYR A 122 25.16 4.10 -23.59
CA TYR A 122 26.51 4.20 -23.04
C TYR A 122 27.44 3.31 -23.88
N ARG A 123 28.40 3.92 -24.56
CA ARG A 123 29.51 3.20 -25.20
C ARG A 123 30.46 2.72 -24.09
N THR A 124 30.29 1.47 -23.63
CA THR A 124 31.37 0.75 -22.94
C THR A 124 32.49 0.50 -23.95
N GLN A 125 33.75 0.80 -23.61
CA GLN A 125 34.89 0.34 -24.41
C GLN A 125 35.10 -1.18 -24.28
N THR A 126 34.43 -1.82 -23.33
CA THR A 126 34.49 -3.27 -23.11
C THR A 126 33.31 -3.97 -23.79
N PRO A 127 33.54 -5.02 -24.59
CA PRO A 127 32.45 -5.75 -25.24
C PRO A 127 31.59 -6.48 -24.21
N PHE A 128 30.28 -6.24 -24.24
CA PHE A 128 29.29 -6.96 -23.46
C PHE A 128 29.21 -8.41 -23.98
N ARG A 129 29.88 -9.36 -23.30
CA ARG A 129 29.64 -10.78 -23.52
C ARG A 129 28.34 -11.19 -22.82
N PRO A 130 27.31 -11.69 -23.51
CA PRO A 130 26.11 -12.19 -22.86
C PRO A 130 26.47 -13.40 -21.98
N LYS A 131 26.32 -13.27 -20.67
CA LYS A 131 26.57 -14.38 -19.73
C LYS A 131 25.44 -15.41 -19.84
N ARG A 132 25.75 -16.57 -20.41
CA ARG A 132 24.94 -17.79 -20.20
C ARG A 132 25.02 -18.16 -18.71
N LYS A 133 23.87 -18.35 -18.06
CA LYS A 133 23.82 -18.90 -16.70
C LYS A 133 24.32 -20.35 -16.73
N ALA A 134 25.52 -20.58 -16.21
CA ALA A 134 25.92 -21.84 -15.60
C ALA A 134 26.38 -21.50 -14.18
N GLY A 135 26.04 -22.37 -13.23
CA GLY A 135 26.09 -22.07 -11.80
C GLY A 135 27.44 -21.60 -11.26
N HIS A 136 27.31 -20.87 -10.14
CA HIS A 136 28.32 -20.62 -9.11
C HIS A 136 29.39 -19.52 -9.35
N VAL A 137 29.38 -18.61 -8.36
CA VAL A 137 30.41 -17.65 -7.89
C VAL A 137 30.81 -16.52 -8.85
N TRP A 138 30.56 -15.29 -8.40
CA TRP A 138 31.09 -14.07 -9.00
C TRP A 138 32.49 -13.80 -8.44
N SER A 139 33.53 -14.03 -9.24
CA SER A 139 34.87 -13.51 -8.95
C SER A 139 35.12 -12.26 -9.78
N TYR A 140 35.40 -11.14 -9.11
CA TYR A 140 35.92 -9.94 -9.73
C TYR A 140 37.45 -10.02 -9.67
N THR A 141 38.09 -10.25 -10.80
CA THR A 141 39.53 -9.99 -10.94
C THR A 141 39.69 -8.69 -11.70
N CYS A 142 40.07 -7.63 -10.99
CA CYS A 142 40.58 -6.41 -11.60
C CYS A 142 41.96 -6.71 -12.20
N PRO A 143 42.27 -6.30 -13.44
CA PRO A 143 43.64 -6.37 -13.93
C PRO A 143 44.48 -5.32 -13.21
N SER A 144 45.55 -5.76 -12.55
CA SER A 144 46.63 -4.90 -12.08
C SER A 144 47.41 -4.36 -13.27
N ASN A 145 47.69 -3.05 -13.26
CA ASN A 145 48.58 -2.36 -14.20
C ASN A 145 49.97 -2.99 -14.27
#